data_AF-A0A3M6D7R4-F1
#
_entry.id   AF-A0A3M6D7R4-F1
#
_cell.length_a   1.000
_cell.length_b   1.000
_cell.length_c   1.000
_cell.angle_alpha   90.00
_cell.angle_beta   90.00
_cell.angle_gamma   90.00
#
_symmetry.space_group_name_H-M   'P 1'
#
loop_
_entity.id
_entity.type
_entity.pdbx_description
1 polymer ?
#
loop_
_entity_poly.entity_id
_entity_poly.type
_entity_poly.pdbx_seq_one_letter_code
_entity_poly.pdbx_strand_id
1 'polypeptide(L)'
;MDEGTVMSIEKVLVLRTCANNMADHCGLVWPVSGPVECKHWQPTKGHENGLSGLLWGAGTSAFLSVHADAQWVVCEVVVADIIELPESGMVKFQRAQVVHVGDKSSAAQYLLMHKASYLSASNLATVDVRPASGELVVSHEVFDVASVVASASSGNNVPAVATQTLQTATYGSTLSGDSHSQLVAGYGSTETAGDHSDLTAGYGSTGTAGSDSSLTAGYGSTQTSGSDSSLRAGYGSTQTAQENSHLTAGYGSTGTAGSDSSLIAGYGSTQTSGGDSALTAGYGSTQTAQEGSDLTAGYGSTGTAGSDSSLIAGYGSTQTSGGDSALTAGYGSTQTAQEGSDLTAGYGSTGTAGADSSLIAGYGSTQTSGSDSSLTAGYGSTQTAR
;
A
#
# COMPACT_ATOMS: atom_id res chain seq x y z
N MET A 1 39.80 53.77 12.55
CA MET A 1 39.00 52.69 13.14
C MET A 1 37.81 52.57 12.22
N ASP A 2 37.85 51.61 11.31
CA ASP A 2 36.80 51.37 10.34
C ASP A 2 35.84 50.37 10.99
N GLU A 3 34.61 50.79 11.29
CA GLU A 3 33.57 49.90 11.81
C GLU A 3 33.19 48.94 10.69
N GLY A 4 33.64 47.68 10.81
CA GLY A 4 33.24 46.62 9.90
C GLY A 4 31.73 46.39 10.01
N THR A 5 30.99 46.89 9.03
CA THR A 5 29.59 46.52 8.80
C THR A 5 29.52 45.00 8.68
N VAL A 6 29.02 44.32 9.70
CA VAL A 6 28.66 42.91 9.61
C VAL A 6 27.56 42.82 8.56
N MET A 7 27.88 42.42 7.33
CA MET A 7 26.86 42.12 6.32
C MET A 7 26.02 40.97 6.87
N SER A 8 24.82 41.28 7.34
CA SER A 8 23.81 40.26 7.65
C SER A 8 23.47 39.55 6.34
N ILE A 9 23.89 38.30 6.19
CA ILE A 9 23.53 37.49 5.02
C ILE A 9 22.04 37.21 5.11
N GLU A 10 21.27 37.86 4.25
CA GLU A 10 19.83 37.70 4.18
C GLU A 10 19.47 36.33 3.61
N LYS A 11 18.61 35.60 4.32
CA LYS A 11 18.20 34.24 3.97
C LYS A 11 16.69 34.13 3.91
N VAL A 12 16.22 33.16 3.13
CA VAL A 12 14.80 32.80 3.01
C VAL A 12 14.63 31.29 3.13
N LEU A 13 13.39 30.85 3.38
CA LEU A 13 13.04 29.44 3.37
C LEU A 13 12.42 29.05 2.03
N VAL A 14 12.86 27.92 1.50
CA VAL A 14 12.35 27.32 0.27
C VAL A 14 11.84 25.91 0.57
N LEU A 15 10.67 25.59 0.03
CA LEU A 15 10.02 24.29 0.18
C LEU A 15 10.20 23.46 -1.09
N ARG A 16 10.54 22.19 -0.96
CA ARG A 16 10.52 21.24 -2.08
C ARG A 16 10.12 19.85 -1.63
N THR A 17 9.95 18.97 -2.61
CA THR A 17 9.83 17.53 -2.37
C THR A 17 11.02 16.76 -2.95
N CYS A 18 11.35 15.63 -2.32
CA CYS A 18 12.24 14.59 -2.79
C CYS A 18 11.51 13.23 -2.77
N ALA A 19 12.02 12.22 -3.47
CA ALA A 19 11.59 10.83 -3.33
C ALA A 19 11.94 10.28 -1.93
N ASN A 20 11.41 9.10 -1.59
CA ASN A 20 11.58 8.47 -0.29
C ASN A 20 13.04 8.26 0.15
N ASN A 21 13.94 8.04 -0.81
CA ASN A 21 15.38 7.90 -0.64
C ASN A 21 16.13 9.23 -0.65
N MET A 22 15.42 10.35 -0.49
CA MET A 22 15.91 11.73 -0.58
C MET A 22 16.43 12.15 -1.97
N ALA A 23 16.24 11.32 -3.01
CA ALA A 23 16.61 11.72 -4.37
C ALA A 23 15.64 12.76 -4.91
N ASP A 24 16.15 13.80 -5.58
CA ASP A 24 15.32 14.68 -6.39
C ASP A 24 15.07 14.11 -7.80
N HIS A 25 14.30 14.83 -8.62
CA HIS A 25 13.98 14.45 -10.00
C HIS A 25 15.21 14.34 -10.92
N CYS A 26 16.36 14.89 -10.51
CA CYS A 26 17.63 14.82 -11.24
C CYS A 26 18.58 13.74 -10.66
N GLY A 27 18.13 12.97 -9.66
CA GLY A 27 18.90 11.91 -9.02
C GLY A 27 19.90 12.38 -7.98
N LEU A 28 19.91 13.67 -7.61
CA LEU A 28 20.72 14.16 -6.49
C LEU A 28 20.05 13.74 -5.18
N VAL A 29 20.79 13.04 -4.33
CA VAL A 29 20.33 12.66 -2.98
C VAL A 29 20.57 13.81 -2.02
N TRP A 30 19.50 14.37 -1.48
CA TRP A 30 19.54 15.47 -0.52
C TRP A 30 19.88 14.97 0.89
N PRO A 31 20.66 15.72 1.68
CA PRO A 31 20.89 15.38 3.08
C PRO A 31 19.62 15.64 3.91
N VAL A 32 19.44 14.88 4.99
CA VAL A 32 18.32 15.09 5.94
C VAL A 32 18.49 16.37 6.79
N SER A 33 19.72 16.86 6.89
CA SER A 33 20.10 18.14 7.48
C SER A 33 21.52 18.45 7.00
N GLY A 34 21.85 19.71 6.76
CA GLY A 34 23.21 20.05 6.29
C GLY A 34 23.23 20.75 4.93
N PRO A 35 24.44 21.11 4.46
CA PRO A 35 24.61 21.79 3.19
C PRO A 35 24.31 20.88 2.01
N VAL A 36 23.70 21.44 0.98
CA VAL A 36 23.43 20.79 -0.32
C VAL A 36 23.80 21.74 -1.46
N GLU A 37 24.31 21.19 -2.56
CA GLU A 37 24.82 21.98 -3.69
C GLU A 37 24.62 21.26 -5.03
N CYS A 38 24.21 22.03 -6.04
CA CYS A 38 24.25 21.61 -7.45
C CYS A 38 25.64 21.87 -8.04
N LYS A 39 26.38 20.80 -8.36
CA LYS A 39 27.75 20.88 -8.95
C LYS A 39 27.77 21.35 -10.41
N HIS A 40 26.63 21.29 -11.11
CA HIS A 40 26.51 21.63 -12.52
C HIS A 40 25.67 22.89 -12.72
N TRP A 41 25.80 23.86 -11.82
CA TRP A 41 25.02 25.09 -11.79
C TRP A 41 25.11 25.91 -13.07
N GLN A 42 23.95 26.39 -13.55
CA GLN A 42 23.85 27.41 -14.59
C GLN A 42 22.83 28.48 -14.18
N PRO A 43 23.21 29.78 -14.17
CA PRO A 43 22.33 30.88 -13.77
C PRO A 43 21.36 31.28 -14.89
N THR A 44 20.53 30.34 -15.32
CA THR A 44 19.47 30.50 -16.31
C THR A 44 18.10 30.53 -15.65
N LYS A 45 17.09 31.05 -16.35
CA LYS A 45 15.68 31.00 -15.94
C LYS A 45 14.98 29.67 -16.27
N GLY A 46 15.75 28.62 -16.58
CA GLY A 46 15.25 27.25 -16.75
C GLY A 46 15.49 26.41 -15.49
N HIS A 47 14.71 25.34 -15.30
CA HIS A 47 14.81 24.46 -14.11
C HIS A 47 16.06 23.60 -14.10
N GLU A 48 16.63 23.30 -15.27
CA GLU A 48 17.83 22.50 -15.43
C GLU A 48 19.03 23.11 -14.69
N ASN A 49 20.00 22.30 -14.29
CA ASN A 49 21.29 22.82 -13.80
C ASN A 49 21.14 23.75 -12.56
N GLY A 50 20.25 23.40 -11.63
CA GLY A 50 20.13 24.07 -10.33
C GLY A 50 19.24 23.30 -9.36
N LEU A 51 19.24 23.72 -8.11
CA LEU A 51 18.26 23.27 -7.12
C LEU A 51 17.03 24.18 -7.23
N SER A 52 15.83 23.66 -6.96
CA SER A 52 14.60 24.44 -7.06
C SER A 52 13.59 24.10 -5.97
N GLY A 53 12.65 25.02 -5.75
CA GLY A 53 11.54 24.86 -4.83
C GLY A 53 10.67 26.12 -4.74
N LEU A 54 9.64 26.07 -3.90
CA LEU A 54 8.72 27.17 -3.66
C LEU A 54 9.24 28.11 -2.59
N LEU A 55 9.41 29.38 -2.95
CA LEU A 55 9.77 30.44 -2.05
C LEU A 55 8.68 30.59 -0.97
N TRP A 56 9.08 30.52 0.30
CA TRP A 56 8.17 30.49 1.46
C TRP A 56 7.12 29.38 1.43
N GLY A 57 7.31 28.36 0.60
CA GLY A 57 6.31 27.33 0.37
C GLY A 57 5.01 27.85 -0.24
N ALA A 58 5.03 28.95 -0.99
CA ALA A 58 3.84 29.51 -1.64
C ALA A 58 4.02 29.53 -3.15
N GLY A 59 3.06 28.99 -3.91
CA GLY A 59 3.10 29.00 -5.37
C GLY A 59 2.46 27.78 -6.02
N THR A 60 2.89 27.45 -7.23
CA THR A 60 2.38 26.29 -7.98
C THR A 60 2.76 24.96 -7.31
N SER A 61 1.81 24.04 -7.16
CA SER A 61 2.12 22.68 -6.66
C SER A 61 2.63 21.74 -7.74
N ALA A 62 2.62 22.14 -9.02
CA ALA A 62 2.90 21.26 -10.16
C ALA A 62 4.30 20.62 -10.17
N PHE A 63 5.25 21.18 -9.42
CA PHE A 63 6.62 20.69 -9.29
C PHE A 63 6.90 20.03 -7.93
N LEU A 64 5.86 19.84 -7.12
CA LEU A 64 5.92 19.08 -5.89
C LEU A 64 5.31 17.69 -6.14
N SER A 65 5.97 16.68 -5.62
CA SER A 65 5.42 15.34 -5.59
C SER A 65 4.31 15.27 -4.55
N VAL A 66 3.11 14.93 -5.01
CA VAL A 66 1.96 14.61 -4.14
C VAL A 66 1.92 13.13 -3.76
N HIS A 67 2.93 12.34 -4.17
CA HIS A 67 3.05 10.96 -3.72
C HIS A 67 3.18 10.92 -2.20
N ALA A 68 2.52 9.95 -1.57
CA ALA A 68 2.53 9.82 -0.12
C ALA A 68 3.94 9.56 0.47
N ASP A 69 4.91 9.13 -0.35
CA ASP A 69 6.31 8.89 0.01
C ASP A 69 7.27 10.04 -0.32
N ALA A 70 6.73 11.18 -0.74
CA ALA A 70 7.53 12.36 -0.97
C ALA A 70 8.03 12.96 0.35
N GLN A 71 9.34 13.16 0.46
CA GLN A 71 9.95 13.88 1.57
C GLN A 71 9.85 15.38 1.33
N TRP A 72 9.19 16.10 2.23
CA TRP A 72 9.07 17.56 2.19
C TRP A 72 10.27 18.19 2.89
N VAL A 73 11.06 18.90 2.11
CA VAL A 73 12.33 19.49 2.54
C VAL A 73 12.15 21.00 2.61
N VAL A 74 12.46 21.58 3.77
CA VAL A 74 12.66 23.03 3.92
C VAL A 74 14.15 23.30 3.99
N CYS A 75 14.61 24.19 3.13
CA CYS A 75 16.00 24.63 3.12
C CYS A 75 16.11 26.15 3.19
N GLU A 76 17.17 26.62 3.83
CA GLU A 76 17.58 28.02 3.80
C GLU A 76 18.39 28.30 2.54
N VAL A 77 18.07 29.42 1.89
CA VAL A 77 18.76 29.90 0.70
C VAL A 77 19.12 31.37 0.92
N VAL A 78 20.31 31.78 0.49
CA VAL A 78 20.74 33.19 0.53
C VAL A 78 19.99 33.96 -0.55
N VAL A 79 19.41 35.12 -0.21
CA VAL A 79 18.58 35.91 -1.13
C VAL A 79 19.32 36.29 -2.41
N ALA A 80 20.60 36.66 -2.29
CA ALA A 80 21.43 37.05 -3.43
C ALA A 80 21.69 35.91 -4.44
N ASP A 81 21.49 34.65 -4.05
CA ASP A 81 21.75 33.47 -4.87
C ASP A 81 20.49 32.94 -5.58
N ILE A 82 19.35 33.62 -5.43
CA ILE A 82 18.05 33.21 -5.97
C ILE A 82 17.82 33.75 -7.37
N ILE A 83 17.38 32.86 -8.26
CA ILE A 83 16.80 33.19 -9.56
C ILE A 83 15.32 32.83 -9.53
N GLU A 84 14.45 33.82 -9.71
CA GLU A 84 13.01 33.59 -9.90
C GLU A 84 12.75 32.88 -11.23
N LEU A 85 11.97 31.80 -11.16
CA LEU A 85 11.53 31.05 -12.33
C LEU A 85 10.19 31.59 -12.85
N PRO A 86 9.83 31.31 -14.11
CA PRO A 86 8.58 31.80 -14.70
C PRO A 86 7.31 31.34 -13.98
N GLU A 87 7.36 30.17 -13.33
CA GLU A 87 6.23 29.60 -12.61
C GLU A 87 6.04 30.24 -11.24
N SER A 88 4.77 30.47 -10.87
CA SER A 88 4.40 31.19 -9.66
C SER A 88 5.08 30.63 -8.40
N GLY A 89 5.88 31.46 -7.73
CA GLY A 89 6.54 31.13 -6.47
C GLY A 89 7.78 30.23 -6.58
N MET A 90 8.12 29.74 -7.78
CA MET A 90 9.29 28.89 -7.98
C MET A 90 10.58 29.70 -8.02
N VAL A 91 11.59 29.22 -7.30
CA VAL A 91 12.94 29.78 -7.27
C VAL A 91 13.97 28.72 -7.57
N LYS A 92 15.10 29.15 -8.12
CA LYS A 92 16.26 28.34 -8.44
C LYS A 92 17.52 28.90 -7.76
N PHE A 93 18.38 28.01 -7.27
CA PHE A 93 19.57 28.37 -6.50
C PHE A 93 20.67 27.30 -6.62
N GLN A 94 21.92 27.68 -6.39
CA GLN A 94 23.07 26.77 -6.48
C GLN A 94 23.25 25.93 -5.21
N ARG A 95 23.11 26.57 -4.04
CA ARG A 95 23.42 25.99 -2.73
C ARG A 95 22.29 26.30 -1.75
N ALA A 96 22.07 25.39 -0.82
CA ALA A 96 21.14 25.59 0.28
C ALA A 96 21.60 24.86 1.53
N GLN A 97 20.95 25.16 2.65
CA GLN A 97 21.15 24.50 3.92
C GLN A 97 19.83 23.83 4.32
N VAL A 98 19.78 22.50 4.32
CA VAL A 98 18.58 21.75 4.75
C VAL A 98 18.40 21.95 6.25
N VAL A 99 17.24 22.47 6.62
CA VAL A 99 16.87 22.79 8.01
C VAL A 99 15.69 21.97 8.52
N HIS A 100 14.89 21.39 7.63
CA HIS A 100 13.81 20.47 7.98
C HIS A 100 13.58 19.45 6.87
N VAL A 101 13.29 18.21 7.26
CA VAL A 101 12.80 17.15 6.38
C VAL A 101 11.68 16.42 7.11
N GLY A 102 10.54 16.23 6.45
CA GLY A 102 9.42 15.48 7.01
C GLY A 102 8.27 15.37 6.01
N ASP A 103 7.04 15.27 6.51
CA ASP A 103 5.84 15.34 5.66
C ASP A 103 5.37 16.78 5.37
N LYS A 104 4.34 16.88 4.51
CA LYS A 104 3.69 18.13 4.12
C LYS A 104 3.30 19.01 5.31
N SER A 105 2.72 18.41 6.35
CA SER A 105 2.21 19.13 7.52
C SER A 105 3.35 19.69 8.37
N SER A 106 4.37 18.87 8.65
CA SER A 106 5.55 19.28 9.43
C SER A 106 6.35 20.37 8.73
N ALA A 107 6.52 20.29 7.40
CA ALA A 107 7.23 21.29 6.63
C ALA A 107 6.44 22.61 6.55
N ALA A 108 5.11 22.55 6.38
CA ALA A 108 4.25 23.73 6.43
C ALA A 108 4.29 24.41 7.80
N GLN A 109 4.26 23.64 8.88
CA GLN A 109 4.36 24.17 10.25
C GLN A 109 5.74 24.78 10.51
N TYR A 110 6.81 24.14 10.05
CA TYR A 110 8.17 24.67 10.14
C TYR A 110 8.26 26.04 9.45
N LEU A 111 7.76 26.15 8.22
CA LEU A 111 7.70 27.41 7.50
C LEU A 111 6.94 28.48 8.28
N LEU A 112 5.74 28.16 8.79
CA LEU A 112 4.91 29.12 9.52
C LEU A 112 5.59 29.64 10.79
N MET A 113 6.19 28.75 11.58
CA MET A 113 6.86 29.10 12.84
C MET A 113 8.10 29.98 12.63
N HIS A 114 8.82 29.76 11.54
CA HIS A 114 10.12 30.40 11.33
C HIS A 114 10.06 31.60 10.37
N LYS A 115 9.04 31.70 9.48
CA LYS A 115 8.92 32.75 8.46
C LYS A 115 9.06 34.17 9.02
N ALA A 116 8.46 34.45 10.17
CA ALA A 116 8.54 35.76 10.81
C ALA A 116 9.98 36.16 11.18
N SER A 117 10.80 35.21 11.61
CA SER A 117 12.20 35.46 12.03
C SER A 117 13.09 35.90 10.86
N TYR A 118 12.83 35.38 9.66
CA TYR A 118 13.57 35.78 8.45
C TYR A 118 13.04 37.09 7.86
N LEU A 119 11.71 37.33 7.93
CA LEU A 119 11.11 38.59 7.49
C LEU A 119 11.43 39.77 8.43
N SER A 120 11.69 39.53 9.71
CA SER A 120 12.17 40.56 10.64
C SER A 120 13.65 40.91 10.46
N ALA A 121 14.42 40.01 9.83
CA ALA A 121 15.83 40.22 9.52
C ALA A 121 16.02 40.93 8.16
N SER A 122 15.00 40.91 7.29
CA SER A 122 14.98 41.61 6.02
C SER A 122 14.14 42.88 6.09
N ASN A 123 14.78 44.04 5.95
CA ASN A 123 14.08 45.32 5.77
C ASN A 123 13.44 45.39 4.37
N LEU A 124 12.43 44.56 4.08
CA LEU A 124 11.65 44.64 2.85
C LEU A 124 10.24 45.17 3.12
N ALA A 125 9.95 46.31 2.51
CA ALA A 125 8.64 46.94 2.48
C ALA A 125 7.57 45.96 1.96
N THR A 126 6.46 45.90 2.69
CA THR A 126 5.22 45.20 2.37
C THR A 126 4.76 45.46 0.93
N VAL A 127 4.71 44.43 0.09
CA VAL A 127 3.90 44.43 -1.13
C VAL A 127 2.52 43.89 -0.77
N ASP A 128 1.57 44.82 -0.71
CA ASP A 128 0.15 44.58 -0.45
C ASP A 128 -0.50 44.01 -1.73
N VAL A 129 -1.12 42.82 -1.64
CA VAL A 129 -1.91 42.23 -2.73
C VAL A 129 -3.38 42.29 -2.34
N ARG A 130 -4.08 43.31 -2.86
CA ARG A 130 -5.56 43.35 -2.88
C ARG A 130 -6.10 42.32 -3.90
N PRO A 131 -7.25 41.68 -3.66
CA PRO A 131 -7.86 40.80 -4.65
C PRO A 131 -8.53 41.63 -5.73
N ALA A 132 -8.21 41.34 -7.00
CA ALA A 132 -8.97 41.82 -8.14
C ALA A 132 -10.09 40.82 -8.47
N SER A 133 -11.29 41.36 -8.62
CA SER A 133 -12.51 40.64 -8.96
C SER A 133 -12.44 39.95 -10.32
N GLY A 134 -12.85 38.68 -10.35
CA GLY A 134 -13.56 38.02 -11.45
C GLY A 134 -12.82 37.76 -12.77
N GLU A 135 -12.30 36.54 -12.95
CA GLU A 135 -12.35 35.82 -14.23
C GLU A 135 -12.18 34.30 -14.01
N LEU A 136 -13.02 33.50 -14.69
CA LEU A 136 -12.99 32.03 -14.67
C LEU A 136 -11.82 31.49 -15.50
N VAL A 137 -10.83 30.82 -14.89
CA VAL A 137 -9.87 29.96 -15.63
C VAL A 137 -9.38 28.78 -14.78
N VAL A 138 -9.50 27.58 -15.36
CA VAL A 138 -8.90 26.25 -15.09
C VAL A 138 -7.99 26.14 -13.84
N SER A 139 -8.44 25.34 -12.87
CA SER A 139 -7.76 25.03 -11.60
C SER A 139 -6.44 24.30 -11.80
N HIS A 140 -5.32 25.03 -11.70
CA HIS A 140 -4.04 24.47 -11.26
C HIS A 140 -4.01 24.59 -9.74
N GLU A 141 -3.78 23.50 -9.01
CA GLU A 141 -3.76 23.55 -7.55
C GLU A 141 -2.64 24.49 -7.06
N VAL A 142 -3.00 25.51 -6.29
CA VAL A 142 -2.05 26.42 -5.64
C VAL A 142 -1.76 25.87 -4.26
N PHE A 143 -0.48 25.70 -3.92
CA PHE A 143 -0.09 25.32 -2.57
C PHE A 143 0.01 26.59 -1.72
N ASP A 144 -0.83 26.69 -0.67
CA ASP A 144 -0.80 27.75 0.32
C ASP A 144 -0.68 27.16 1.74
N VAL A 145 0.41 27.52 2.43
CA VAL A 145 0.71 27.12 3.81
C VAL A 145 -0.43 27.50 4.77
N ALA A 146 -1.13 28.62 4.55
CA ALA A 146 -2.21 29.07 5.43
C ALA A 146 -3.46 28.19 5.35
N SER A 147 -3.73 27.58 4.18
CA SER A 147 -4.91 26.74 3.96
C SER A 147 -4.80 25.36 4.64
N VAL A 148 -3.59 24.87 4.91
CA VAL A 148 -3.35 23.52 5.47
C VAL A 148 -3.77 23.44 6.95
N VAL A 149 -3.68 24.55 7.68
CA VAL A 149 -3.89 24.60 9.14
C VAL A 149 -5.37 24.82 9.51
N ALA A 150 -6.17 25.43 8.63
CA ALA A 150 -7.60 25.68 8.88
C ALA A 150 -8.44 24.40 8.97
N SER A 151 -7.97 23.30 8.41
CA SER A 151 -8.62 21.98 8.43
C SER A 151 -8.50 21.22 9.77
N ALA A 152 -7.72 21.72 10.75
CA ALA A 152 -7.36 20.99 11.96
C ALA A 152 -8.09 21.43 13.25
N SER A 153 -9.02 22.41 13.20
CA SER A 153 -9.59 23.03 14.41
C SER A 153 -11.14 23.11 14.43
N SER A 154 -11.82 21.99 14.71
CA SER A 154 -13.23 21.95 15.15
C SER A 154 -13.56 20.55 15.68
N GLY A 155 -13.99 20.25 16.92
CA GLY A 155 -14.36 21.02 18.11
C GLY A 155 -14.70 20.05 19.28
N ASN A 156 -14.71 20.54 20.53
CA ASN A 156 -14.92 19.75 21.77
C ASN A 156 -16.38 19.79 22.28
N ASN A 157 -16.91 18.66 22.80
CA ASN A 157 -17.56 18.51 24.13
C ASN A 157 -18.03 17.05 24.38
N VAL A 158 -17.80 16.54 25.61
CA VAL A 158 -17.80 15.11 25.99
C VAL A 158 -18.99 14.73 26.89
N PRO A 159 -19.60 13.54 26.70
CA PRO A 159 -19.90 12.60 27.78
C PRO A 159 -18.95 11.38 27.66
N ALA A 160 -18.62 10.71 28.76
CA ALA A 160 -17.57 9.68 28.85
C ALA A 160 -17.61 8.66 27.70
N VAL A 161 -16.74 8.86 26.70
CA VAL A 161 -16.57 8.02 25.51
C VAL A 161 -15.15 7.49 25.58
N ALA A 162 -15.00 6.18 25.35
CA ALA A 162 -13.72 5.51 25.27
C ALA A 162 -12.74 6.34 24.42
N THR A 163 -11.57 6.61 24.96
CA THR A 163 -10.54 7.44 24.32
C THR A 163 -10.09 6.81 23.01
N GLN A 164 -10.63 7.30 21.89
CA GLN A 164 -10.17 6.98 20.55
C GLN A 164 -8.79 7.62 20.33
N THR A 165 -7.74 6.80 20.29
CA THR A 165 -6.38 7.28 20.04
C THR A 165 -6.21 7.52 18.54
N LEU A 166 -6.09 8.78 18.13
CA LEU A 166 -5.72 9.17 16.76
C LEU A 166 -4.24 9.52 16.73
N GLN A 167 -3.42 8.74 16.02
CA GLN A 167 -2.01 9.04 15.85
C GLN A 167 -1.60 8.98 14.38
N THR A 168 -0.73 9.91 13.98
CA THR A 168 -0.16 9.96 12.64
C THR A 168 1.35 10.07 12.74
N ALA A 169 2.10 9.24 12.00
CA ALA A 169 3.56 9.31 11.95
C ALA A 169 4.09 8.94 10.55
N THR A 170 5.24 9.47 10.18
CA THR A 170 5.63 9.56 8.76
C THR A 170 6.52 8.43 8.24
N TYR A 171 7.50 7.95 9.03
CA TYR A 171 8.44 6.93 8.55
C TYR A 171 9.08 6.18 9.73
N GLY A 172 9.21 4.86 9.61
CA GLY A 172 9.93 4.02 10.56
C GLY A 172 9.47 4.16 12.01
N SER A 173 8.25 4.64 12.21
CA SER A 173 7.74 5.05 13.50
C SER A 173 7.01 3.90 14.17
N THR A 174 7.02 3.86 15.49
CA THR A 174 6.21 2.91 16.26
C THR A 174 5.02 3.65 16.85
N LEU A 175 3.82 3.31 16.41
CA LEU A 175 2.57 3.84 16.97
C LEU A 175 1.90 2.78 17.83
N SER A 176 1.27 3.23 18.91
CA SER A 176 0.55 2.36 19.83
C SER A 176 -0.77 3.01 20.19
N GLY A 177 -1.85 2.28 19.97
CA GLY A 177 -3.21 2.65 20.34
C GLY A 177 -3.83 1.57 21.23
N ASP A 178 -4.85 1.95 21.99
CA ASP A 178 -5.72 1.00 22.68
C ASP A 178 -6.83 0.53 21.71
N SER A 179 -7.92 -0.06 22.19
CA SER A 179 -9.08 -0.38 21.36
C SER A 179 -9.72 0.89 20.80
N HIS A 180 -10.39 0.80 19.65
CA HIS A 180 -11.02 1.92 18.93
C HIS A 180 -10.04 2.99 18.44
N SER A 181 -8.78 2.62 18.20
CA SER A 181 -7.76 3.56 17.75
C SER A 181 -7.76 3.73 16.24
N GLN A 182 -7.32 4.91 15.79
CA GLN A 182 -7.01 5.16 14.39
C GLN A 182 -5.53 5.54 14.27
N LEU A 183 -4.75 4.66 13.65
CA LEU A 183 -3.32 4.86 13.44
C LEU A 183 -3.08 5.06 11.94
N VAL A 184 -2.33 6.10 11.62
CA VAL A 184 -1.91 6.40 10.25
C VAL A 184 -0.40 6.52 10.22
N ALA A 185 0.28 5.48 9.77
CA ALA A 185 1.72 5.46 9.62
C ALA A 185 2.15 5.59 8.17
N GLY A 186 3.30 6.21 7.92
CA GLY A 186 3.99 6.08 6.65
C GLY A 186 4.90 4.85 6.61
N TYR A 187 5.89 4.87 5.72
CA TYR A 187 6.64 3.67 5.30
C TYR A 187 7.47 3.05 6.41
N GLY A 188 7.61 1.71 6.37
CA GLY A 188 8.47 0.96 7.29
C GLY A 188 8.06 1.08 8.76
N SER A 189 6.85 1.54 9.04
CA SER A 189 6.39 1.82 10.40
C SER A 189 5.85 0.57 11.05
N THR A 190 5.79 0.59 12.38
CA THR A 190 5.14 -0.44 13.18
C THR A 190 3.93 0.17 13.88
N GLU A 191 2.76 -0.41 13.68
CA GLU A 191 1.51 0.00 14.33
C GLU A 191 1.02 -1.13 15.22
N THR A 192 0.58 -0.81 16.43
CA THR A 192 -0.06 -1.77 17.33
C THR A 192 -1.30 -1.13 17.93
N ALA A 193 -2.47 -1.75 17.77
CA ALA A 193 -3.70 -1.30 18.39
C ALA A 193 -4.51 -2.44 19.01
N GLY A 194 -5.48 -2.09 19.86
CA GLY A 194 -6.46 -3.03 20.38
C GLY A 194 -7.59 -3.32 19.38
N ASP A 195 -8.68 -3.91 19.86
CA ASP A 195 -9.85 -4.25 19.05
C ASP A 195 -10.51 -3.01 18.44
N HIS A 196 -11.34 -3.19 17.40
CA HIS A 196 -12.13 -2.14 16.76
C HIS A 196 -11.27 -0.99 16.20
N SER A 197 -10.05 -1.27 15.75
CA SER A 197 -9.09 -0.24 15.34
C SER A 197 -8.88 -0.19 13.84
N ASP A 198 -8.57 1.01 13.33
CA ASP A 198 -8.21 1.26 11.94
C ASP A 198 -6.73 1.61 11.83
N LEU A 199 -5.96 0.79 11.12
CA LEU A 199 -4.54 1.02 10.85
C LEU A 199 -4.34 1.27 9.37
N THR A 200 -3.67 2.37 9.03
CA THR A 200 -3.29 2.70 7.65
C THR A 200 -1.81 2.96 7.57
N ALA A 201 -1.09 2.08 6.87
CA ALA A 201 0.36 2.12 6.79
C ALA A 201 0.90 2.28 5.35
N GLY A 202 2.10 2.85 5.23
CA GLY A 202 2.87 2.84 3.98
C GLY A 202 3.45 1.46 3.62
N TYR A 203 4.26 1.40 2.55
CA TYR A 203 5.03 0.22 2.15
C TYR A 203 5.95 -0.31 3.25
N GLY A 204 6.16 -1.64 3.28
CA GLY A 204 7.10 -2.29 4.18
C GLY A 204 6.76 -2.17 5.65
N SER A 205 5.51 -1.83 5.97
CA SER A 205 5.10 -1.58 7.36
C SER A 205 4.62 -2.86 8.03
N THR A 206 4.60 -2.86 9.36
CA THR A 206 4.07 -3.94 10.19
C THR A 206 2.90 -3.42 11.01
N GLY A 207 1.68 -3.90 10.74
CA GLY A 207 0.48 -3.54 11.50
C GLY A 207 -0.01 -4.71 12.34
N THR A 208 -0.31 -4.49 13.61
CA THR A 208 -0.97 -5.46 14.48
C THR A 208 -2.20 -4.83 15.13
N ALA A 209 -3.37 -5.44 15.00
CA ALA A 209 -4.58 -4.99 15.68
C ALA A 209 -5.31 -6.15 16.37
N GLY A 210 -6.26 -5.81 17.24
CA GLY A 210 -7.17 -6.78 17.86
C GLY A 210 -8.25 -7.27 16.89
N SER A 211 -9.35 -7.77 17.45
CA SER A 211 -10.53 -8.21 16.68
C SER A 211 -11.29 -7.01 16.11
N ASP A 212 -12.22 -7.25 15.18
CA ASP A 212 -13.09 -6.23 14.59
C ASP A 212 -12.32 -5.05 13.96
N SER A 213 -11.12 -5.30 13.45
CA SER A 213 -10.18 -4.26 13.04
C SER A 213 -10.00 -4.19 11.53
N SER A 214 -9.66 -3.01 11.02
CA SER A 214 -9.37 -2.77 9.61
C SER A 214 -7.92 -2.35 9.44
N LEU A 215 -7.15 -3.12 8.67
CA LEU A 215 -5.75 -2.82 8.39
C LEU A 215 -5.56 -2.62 6.89
N THR A 216 -5.07 -1.44 6.49
CA THR A 216 -4.67 -1.16 5.11
C THR A 216 -3.18 -0.83 5.06
N ALA A 217 -2.42 -1.53 4.23
CA ALA A 217 -0.99 -1.28 4.07
C ALA A 217 -0.53 -1.34 2.61
N GLY A 218 0.65 -0.79 2.34
CA GLY A 218 1.27 -0.83 1.02
C GLY A 218 1.90 -2.19 0.69
N TYR A 219 2.62 -2.26 -0.43
CA TYR A 219 3.53 -3.34 -0.83
C TYR A 219 4.48 -3.83 0.27
N GLY A 220 4.77 -5.13 0.28
CA GLY A 220 5.78 -5.74 1.15
C GLY A 220 5.48 -5.60 2.64
N SER A 221 4.22 -5.36 3.00
CA SER A 221 3.83 -5.12 4.39
C SER A 221 3.45 -6.43 5.08
N THR A 222 3.53 -6.42 6.41
CA THR A 222 3.06 -7.51 7.26
C THR A 222 1.89 -7.02 8.11
N GLN A 223 0.76 -7.71 8.06
CA GLN A 223 -0.43 -7.33 8.83
C GLN A 223 -0.92 -8.52 9.64
N THR A 224 -1.22 -8.29 10.92
CA THR A 224 -1.78 -9.28 11.84
C THR A 224 -3.01 -8.71 12.53
N SER A 225 -4.12 -9.44 12.56
CA SER A 225 -5.33 -9.04 13.29
C SER A 225 -5.95 -10.19 14.10
N GLY A 226 -6.90 -9.84 14.96
CA GLY A 226 -7.82 -10.79 15.59
C GLY A 226 -8.90 -11.29 14.62
N SER A 227 -9.99 -11.78 15.20
CA SER A 227 -11.17 -12.26 14.44
C SER A 227 -11.93 -11.09 13.82
N ASP A 228 -12.87 -11.39 12.92
CA ASP A 228 -13.83 -10.43 12.38
C ASP A 228 -13.16 -9.20 11.73
N SER A 229 -11.96 -9.41 11.16
CA SER A 229 -11.10 -8.32 10.72
C SER A 229 -10.95 -8.28 9.21
N SER A 230 -10.67 -7.08 8.69
CA SER A 230 -10.45 -6.82 7.27
C SER A 230 -9.03 -6.34 7.02
N LEU A 231 -8.28 -7.06 6.21
CA LEU A 231 -6.88 -6.76 5.90
C LEU A 231 -6.73 -6.53 4.40
N ARG A 232 -6.15 -5.38 4.03
CA ARG A 232 -5.82 -5.05 2.65
C ARG A 232 -4.35 -4.67 2.51
N ALA A 233 -3.63 -5.35 1.62
CA ALA A 233 -2.23 -5.06 1.35
C ALA A 233 -1.87 -5.10 -0.14
N GLY A 234 -0.73 -4.50 -0.47
CA GLY A 234 -0.18 -4.55 -1.83
C GLY A 234 0.50 -5.88 -2.18
N TYR A 235 1.17 -5.93 -3.33
CA TYR A 235 2.09 -6.98 -3.75
C TYR A 235 3.11 -7.41 -2.68
N GLY A 236 3.43 -8.71 -2.67
CA GLY A 236 4.49 -9.27 -1.84
C GLY A 236 4.23 -9.14 -0.34
N SER A 237 2.98 -8.98 0.07
CA SER A 237 2.62 -8.73 1.47
C SER A 237 2.29 -10.04 2.18
N THR A 238 2.38 -10.02 3.51
CA THR A 238 1.97 -11.11 4.39
C THR A 238 0.82 -10.66 5.28
N GLN A 239 -0.27 -11.40 5.28
CA GLN A 239 -1.45 -11.11 6.09
C GLN A 239 -1.81 -12.32 6.95
N THR A 240 -2.07 -12.10 8.23
CA THR A 240 -2.52 -13.11 9.19
C THR A 240 -3.73 -12.58 9.95
N ALA A 241 -4.82 -13.34 9.98
CA ALA A 241 -6.00 -13.04 10.79
C ALA A 241 -6.52 -14.30 11.46
N GLN A 242 -7.43 -14.14 12.42
CA GLN A 242 -8.14 -15.28 13.02
C GLN A 242 -9.39 -15.59 12.18
N GLU A 243 -10.40 -16.21 12.80
CA GLU A 243 -11.64 -16.60 12.13
C GLU A 243 -12.48 -15.40 11.65
N ASN A 244 -13.46 -15.68 10.79
CA ASN A 244 -14.41 -14.68 10.28
C ASN A 244 -13.75 -13.46 9.61
N SER A 245 -12.58 -13.64 8.98
CA SER A 245 -11.76 -12.53 8.51
C SER A 245 -11.68 -12.44 6.99
N HIS A 246 -11.49 -11.22 6.48
CA HIS A 246 -11.40 -10.91 5.05
C HIS A 246 -10.00 -10.39 4.70
N LEU A 247 -9.27 -11.14 3.87
CA LEU A 247 -7.92 -10.77 3.44
C LEU A 247 -7.92 -10.49 1.94
N THR A 248 -7.43 -9.33 1.53
CA THR A 248 -7.19 -8.96 0.14
C THR A 248 -5.75 -8.52 -0.07
N ALA A 249 -5.03 -9.21 -0.94
CA ALA A 249 -3.64 -8.90 -1.24
C ALA A 249 -3.32 -8.89 -2.75
N GLY A 250 -2.21 -8.25 -3.12
CA GLY A 250 -1.71 -8.26 -4.49
C GLY A 250 -1.01 -9.58 -4.88
N TYR A 251 -0.41 -9.61 -6.06
CA TYR A 251 0.54 -10.62 -6.54
C TYR A 251 1.62 -11.03 -5.53
N GLY A 252 1.99 -12.31 -5.54
CA GLY A 252 3.10 -12.85 -4.76
C GLY A 252 2.93 -12.73 -3.25
N SER A 253 1.68 -12.62 -2.78
CA SER A 253 1.38 -12.39 -1.37
C SER A 253 1.10 -13.70 -0.64
N THR A 254 1.22 -13.66 0.68
CA THR A 254 0.88 -14.77 1.57
C THR A 254 -0.27 -14.36 2.49
N GLY A 255 -1.36 -15.11 2.49
CA GLY A 255 -2.50 -14.90 3.38
C GLY A 255 -2.73 -16.11 4.28
N THR A 256 -2.97 -15.90 5.57
CA THR A 256 -3.36 -16.94 6.51
C THR A 256 -4.54 -16.47 7.35
N ALA A 257 -5.62 -17.23 7.40
CA ALA A 257 -6.78 -16.91 8.22
C ALA A 257 -7.31 -18.15 8.98
N GLY A 258 -8.18 -17.93 9.96
CA GLY A 258 -8.92 -18.99 10.64
C GLY A 258 -10.05 -19.57 9.78
N SER A 259 -11.02 -20.21 10.43
CA SER A 259 -12.24 -20.68 9.77
C SER A 259 -13.15 -19.52 9.34
N ASP A 260 -14.17 -19.82 8.54
CA ASP A 260 -15.20 -18.86 8.11
C ASP A 260 -14.62 -17.62 7.43
N SER A 261 -13.46 -17.75 6.79
CA SER A 261 -12.68 -16.62 6.28
C SER A 261 -12.67 -16.58 4.76
N SER A 262 -12.49 -15.37 4.21
CA SER A 262 -12.40 -15.16 2.77
C SER A 262 -11.07 -14.51 2.39
N LEU A 263 -10.29 -15.18 1.55
CA LEU A 263 -8.99 -14.72 1.09
C LEU A 263 -9.00 -14.48 -0.42
N ILE A 264 -8.60 -13.30 -0.86
CA ILE A 264 -8.43 -12.93 -2.27
C ILE A 264 -6.99 -12.48 -2.52
N ALA A 265 -6.31 -13.11 -3.47
CA ALA A 265 -4.94 -12.75 -3.82
C ALA A 265 -4.66 -12.79 -5.33
N GLY A 266 -3.62 -12.08 -5.75
CA GLY A 266 -3.18 -12.08 -7.14
C GLY A 266 -2.43 -13.36 -7.55
N TYR A 267 -1.88 -13.36 -8.76
CA TYR A 267 -0.92 -14.34 -9.28
C TYR A 267 0.21 -14.70 -8.31
N GLY A 268 0.62 -15.97 -8.33
CA GLY A 268 1.77 -16.49 -7.59
C GLY A 268 1.63 -16.38 -6.08
N SER A 269 0.41 -16.32 -5.57
CA SER A 269 0.16 -16.12 -4.13
C SER A 269 -0.02 -17.44 -3.41
N THR A 270 0.18 -17.42 -2.09
CA THR A 270 -0.08 -18.55 -1.21
C THR A 270 -1.17 -18.17 -0.21
N GLN A 271 -2.21 -18.99 -0.11
CA GLN A 271 -3.32 -18.76 0.81
C GLN A 271 -3.57 -20.00 1.67
N THR A 272 -3.73 -19.80 2.97
CA THR A 272 -4.07 -20.84 3.94
C THR A 272 -5.27 -20.39 4.78
N SER A 273 -6.28 -21.21 4.95
CA SER A 273 -7.42 -20.93 5.83
C SER A 273 -7.82 -22.14 6.68
N GLY A 274 -8.69 -21.89 7.66
CA GLY A 274 -9.42 -22.94 8.38
C GLY A 274 -10.54 -23.55 7.53
N GLY A 275 -11.55 -24.10 8.22
CA GLY A 275 -12.74 -24.67 7.59
C GLY A 275 -13.70 -23.60 7.08
N ASP A 276 -14.71 -24.02 6.31
CA ASP A 276 -15.82 -23.17 5.86
C ASP A 276 -15.35 -21.85 5.21
N SER A 277 -14.24 -21.91 4.47
CA SER A 277 -13.53 -20.74 3.97
C SER A 277 -13.57 -20.62 2.46
N ALA A 278 -13.49 -19.40 1.94
CA ALA A 278 -13.48 -19.10 0.52
C ALA A 278 -12.13 -18.51 0.08
N LEU A 279 -11.47 -19.15 -0.89
CA LEU A 279 -10.14 -18.75 -1.35
C LEU A 279 -10.19 -18.50 -2.85
N THR A 280 -9.83 -17.29 -3.27
CA THR A 280 -9.67 -16.93 -4.68
C THR A 280 -8.26 -16.45 -4.98
N ALA A 281 -7.60 -17.07 -5.95
CA ALA A 281 -6.25 -16.69 -6.37
C ALA A 281 -6.04 -16.73 -7.89
N GLY A 282 -5.06 -15.94 -8.35
CA GLY A 282 -4.66 -15.92 -9.76
C GLY A 282 -3.85 -17.15 -10.19
N TYR A 283 -3.35 -17.12 -11.43
CA TYR A 283 -2.35 -18.04 -11.99
C TYR A 283 -1.20 -18.39 -11.06
N GLY A 284 -0.77 -19.66 -11.10
CA GLY A 284 0.42 -20.15 -10.41
C GLY A 284 0.34 -20.06 -8.89
N SER A 285 -0.86 -20.04 -8.32
CA SER A 285 -1.06 -19.85 -6.88
C SER A 285 -1.19 -21.18 -6.15
N THR A 286 -0.98 -21.14 -4.84
CA THR A 286 -1.18 -22.28 -3.95
C THR A 286 -2.24 -21.94 -2.92
N GLN A 287 -3.26 -22.79 -2.78
CA GLN A 287 -4.34 -22.61 -1.83
C GLN A 287 -4.46 -23.86 -0.95
N THR A 288 -4.59 -23.68 0.36
CA THR A 288 -4.82 -24.74 1.34
C THR A 288 -5.96 -24.34 2.27
N ALA A 289 -6.98 -25.18 2.41
CA ALA A 289 -8.07 -24.97 3.35
C ALA A 289 -8.44 -26.28 4.05
N GLN A 290 -9.24 -26.19 5.11
CA GLN A 290 -9.76 -27.37 5.79
C GLN A 290 -11.10 -27.78 5.18
N GLU A 291 -11.94 -28.48 5.96
CA GLU A 291 -13.26 -28.98 5.56
C GLU A 291 -14.20 -27.84 5.10
N GLY A 292 -15.19 -28.16 4.27
CA GLY A 292 -16.27 -27.23 3.92
C GLY A 292 -15.84 -26.03 3.08
N SER A 293 -14.69 -26.07 2.42
CA SER A 293 -14.07 -24.88 1.83
C SER A 293 -14.18 -24.81 0.31
N ASP A 294 -14.29 -23.59 -0.20
CA ASP A 294 -14.41 -23.26 -1.62
C ASP A 294 -13.11 -22.63 -2.15
N LEU A 295 -12.45 -23.30 -3.08
CA LEU A 295 -11.19 -22.82 -3.70
C LEU A 295 -11.40 -22.54 -5.18
N THR A 296 -11.11 -21.32 -5.61
CA THR A 296 -11.06 -20.91 -7.02
C THR A 296 -9.66 -20.41 -7.38
N ALA A 297 -9.02 -21.06 -8.35
CA ALA A 297 -7.67 -20.72 -8.79
C ALA A 297 -7.53 -20.59 -10.32
N GLY A 298 -6.57 -19.76 -10.75
CA GLY A 298 -6.18 -19.65 -12.15
C GLY A 298 -5.39 -20.87 -12.67
N TYR A 299 -4.96 -20.80 -13.94
CA TYR A 299 -3.99 -21.71 -14.57
C TYR A 299 -2.76 -22.04 -13.73
N GLY A 300 -2.33 -23.31 -13.82
CA GLY A 300 -1.08 -23.79 -13.22
C GLY A 300 -1.05 -23.72 -11.69
N SER A 301 -2.22 -23.74 -11.06
CA SER A 301 -2.34 -23.55 -9.61
C SER A 301 -2.45 -24.89 -8.88
N THR A 302 -2.17 -24.87 -7.58
CA THR A 302 -2.34 -26.02 -6.69
C THR A 302 -3.38 -25.69 -5.62
N GLY A 303 -4.42 -26.51 -5.50
CA GLY A 303 -5.44 -26.39 -4.46
C GLY A 303 -5.52 -27.66 -3.61
N THR A 304 -5.51 -27.49 -2.30
CA THR A 304 -5.70 -28.58 -1.32
C THR A 304 -6.82 -28.20 -0.35
N ALA A 305 -7.84 -29.04 -0.19
CA ALA A 305 -8.91 -28.82 0.77
C ALA A 305 -9.21 -30.09 1.59
N GLY A 306 -9.98 -29.93 2.68
CA GLY A 306 -10.52 -31.04 3.46
C GLY A 306 -11.66 -31.77 2.75
N SER A 307 -12.47 -32.50 3.52
CA SER A 307 -13.72 -33.08 3.02
C SER A 307 -14.77 -31.98 2.74
N ASP A 308 -15.86 -32.36 2.09
CA ASP A 308 -17.03 -31.49 1.85
C ASP A 308 -16.67 -30.17 1.15
N SER A 309 -15.64 -30.20 0.29
CA SER A 309 -15.04 -29.00 -0.29
C SER A 309 -15.28 -28.91 -1.80
N SER A 310 -15.28 -27.68 -2.33
CA SER A 310 -15.41 -27.41 -3.77
C SER A 310 -14.15 -26.77 -4.30
N LEU A 311 -13.53 -27.36 -5.34
CA LEU A 311 -12.33 -26.83 -5.96
C LEU A 311 -12.54 -26.59 -7.45
N ILE A 312 -12.30 -25.37 -7.90
CA ILE A 312 -12.33 -24.97 -9.32
C ILE A 312 -10.95 -24.43 -9.72
N ALA A 313 -10.34 -25.00 -10.75
CA ALA A 313 -9.04 -24.54 -11.24
C ALA A 313 -8.94 -24.51 -12.76
N GLY A 314 -8.09 -23.60 -13.25
CA GLY A 314 -7.77 -23.50 -14.68
C GLY A 314 -6.93 -24.68 -15.21
N TYR A 315 -6.55 -24.60 -16.49
CA TYR A 315 -5.58 -25.47 -17.15
C TYR A 315 -4.31 -25.76 -16.35
N GLY A 316 -3.82 -27.00 -16.46
CA GLY A 316 -2.53 -27.43 -15.91
C GLY A 316 -2.46 -27.39 -14.40
N SER A 317 -3.60 -27.45 -13.72
CA SER A 317 -3.68 -27.30 -12.26
C SER A 317 -3.66 -28.65 -11.56
N THR A 318 -3.32 -28.63 -10.27
CA THR A 318 -3.40 -29.81 -9.39
C THR A 318 -4.38 -29.53 -8.27
N GLN A 319 -5.35 -30.41 -8.07
CA GLN A 319 -6.36 -30.30 -7.02
C GLN A 319 -6.36 -31.57 -6.17
N THR A 320 -6.36 -31.40 -4.85
CA THR A 320 -6.48 -32.48 -3.87
C THR A 320 -7.57 -32.14 -2.85
N SER A 321 -8.48 -33.07 -2.56
CA SER A 321 -9.50 -32.89 -1.52
C SER A 321 -9.67 -34.14 -0.65
N GLY A 322 -10.41 -33.98 0.45
CA GLY A 322 -10.95 -35.07 1.24
C GLY A 322 -12.11 -35.79 0.55
N GLY A 323 -12.97 -36.42 1.35
CA GLY A 323 -14.18 -37.09 0.89
C GLY A 323 -15.28 -36.11 0.53
N ASP A 324 -16.33 -36.61 -0.12
CA ASP A 324 -17.58 -35.86 -0.37
C ASP A 324 -17.35 -34.49 -1.03
N SER A 325 -16.33 -34.41 -1.91
CA SER A 325 -15.86 -33.15 -2.48
C SER A 325 -16.14 -33.05 -3.97
N ALA A 326 -16.27 -31.82 -4.47
CA ALA A 326 -16.48 -31.53 -5.88
C ALA A 326 -15.26 -30.85 -6.51
N LEU A 327 -14.69 -31.42 -7.56
CA LEU A 327 -13.50 -30.88 -8.22
C LEU A 327 -13.78 -30.65 -9.71
N THR A 328 -13.55 -29.43 -10.18
CA THR A 328 -13.59 -29.06 -11.60
C THR A 328 -12.26 -28.48 -12.04
N ALA A 329 -11.66 -29.06 -13.09
CA ALA A 329 -10.40 -28.59 -13.63
C ALA A 329 -10.39 -28.46 -15.16
N GLY A 330 -9.59 -27.52 -15.67
CA GLY A 330 -9.33 -27.36 -17.10
C GLY A 330 -8.45 -28.46 -17.71
N TYR A 331 -8.17 -28.35 -19.01
CA TYR A 331 -7.17 -29.12 -19.76
C TYR A 331 -5.89 -29.46 -18.97
N GLY A 332 -5.42 -30.70 -19.10
CA GLY A 332 -4.10 -31.12 -18.65
C GLY A 332 -3.92 -31.06 -17.13
N SER A 333 -5.02 -31.17 -16.37
CA SER A 333 -4.99 -31.03 -14.93
C SER A 333 -4.95 -32.38 -14.21
N THR A 334 -4.57 -32.36 -12.95
CA THR A 334 -4.59 -33.54 -12.06
C THR A 334 -5.53 -33.29 -10.91
N GLN A 335 -6.44 -34.23 -10.66
CA GLN A 335 -7.42 -34.18 -9.58
C GLN A 335 -7.31 -35.44 -8.73
N THR A 336 -7.27 -35.28 -7.41
CA THR A 336 -7.28 -36.37 -6.44
C THR A 336 -8.32 -36.08 -5.36
N ALA A 337 -9.24 -37.00 -5.11
CA ALA A 337 -10.20 -36.90 -4.01
C ALA A 337 -10.35 -38.24 -3.30
N GLN A 338 -10.97 -38.24 -2.11
CA GLN A 338 -11.26 -39.48 -1.39
C GLN A 338 -12.64 -40.02 -1.78
N GLU A 339 -13.29 -40.78 -0.91
CA GLU A 339 -14.59 -41.41 -1.13
C GLU A 339 -15.70 -40.37 -1.43
N GLY A 340 -16.76 -40.79 -2.12
CA GLY A 340 -17.97 -39.98 -2.28
C GLY A 340 -17.80 -38.72 -3.14
N SER A 341 -16.72 -38.61 -3.91
CA SER A 341 -16.34 -37.35 -4.56
C SER A 341 -16.71 -37.28 -6.04
N ASP A 342 -16.99 -36.07 -6.51
CA ASP A 342 -17.37 -35.77 -7.90
C ASP A 342 -16.24 -35.02 -8.61
N LEU A 343 -15.67 -35.64 -9.65
CA LEU A 343 -14.58 -35.06 -10.44
C LEU A 343 -15.04 -34.79 -11.88
N THR A 344 -14.92 -33.54 -12.32
CA THR A 344 -15.08 -33.14 -13.72
C THR A 344 -13.76 -32.61 -14.27
N ALA A 345 -13.22 -33.31 -15.27
CA ALA A 345 -11.91 -33.01 -15.83
C ALA A 345 -11.98 -32.56 -17.29
N GLY A 346 -11.18 -31.55 -17.65
CA GLY A 346 -10.97 -31.13 -19.04
C GLY A 346 -10.16 -32.14 -19.87
N TYR A 347 -9.90 -31.81 -21.13
CA TYR A 347 -9.11 -32.65 -22.05
C TYR A 347 -7.75 -33.05 -21.48
N GLY A 348 -7.33 -34.30 -21.68
CA GLY A 348 -5.98 -34.77 -21.37
C GLY A 348 -5.64 -34.71 -19.89
N SER A 349 -6.64 -34.81 -19.02
CA SER A 349 -6.48 -34.68 -17.58
C SER A 349 -6.39 -36.04 -16.89
N THR A 350 -5.98 -36.05 -15.63
CA THR A 350 -5.95 -37.25 -14.78
C THR A 350 -6.83 -37.03 -13.56
N GLY A 351 -7.80 -37.92 -13.34
CA GLY A 351 -8.66 -37.92 -12.15
C GLY A 351 -8.51 -39.21 -11.36
N THR A 352 -8.30 -39.08 -10.05
CA THR A 352 -8.28 -40.21 -9.11
C THR A 352 -9.25 -39.94 -7.97
N ALA A 353 -10.18 -40.86 -7.70
CA ALA A 353 -11.11 -40.76 -6.58
C ALA A 353 -11.19 -42.07 -5.80
N GLY A 354 -11.73 -42.00 -4.57
CA GLY A 354 -11.98 -43.16 -3.72
C GLY A 354 -13.16 -44.01 -4.19
N ALA A 355 -13.74 -44.79 -3.28
CA ALA A 355 -14.98 -45.53 -3.54
C ALA A 355 -16.17 -44.56 -3.70
N ASP A 356 -17.29 -45.08 -4.22
CA ASP A 356 -18.58 -44.39 -4.28
C ASP A 356 -18.51 -43.00 -4.97
N SER A 357 -17.58 -42.85 -5.92
CA SER A 357 -17.27 -41.56 -6.55
C SER A 357 -17.82 -41.47 -7.97
N SER A 358 -18.02 -40.24 -8.47
CA SER A 358 -18.41 -39.98 -9.86
C SER A 358 -17.28 -39.25 -10.58
N LEU A 359 -16.79 -39.79 -11.69
CA LEU A 359 -15.76 -39.13 -12.48
C LEU A 359 -16.23 -38.94 -13.93
N ILE A 360 -16.15 -37.70 -14.41
CA ILE A 360 -16.42 -37.30 -15.80
C ILE A 360 -15.12 -36.83 -16.44
N ALA A 361 -14.70 -37.53 -17.50
CA ALA A 361 -13.47 -37.25 -18.24
C ALA A 361 -13.74 -36.48 -19.53
N GLY A 362 -12.94 -35.45 -19.79
CA GLY A 362 -12.75 -34.89 -21.12
C GLY A 362 -12.01 -35.86 -22.05
N TYR A 363 -11.91 -35.51 -23.34
CA TYR A 363 -11.20 -36.31 -24.34
C TYR A 363 -9.76 -36.65 -23.92
N GLY A 364 -9.33 -37.90 -24.16
CA GLY A 364 -7.95 -38.34 -23.95
C GLY A 364 -7.50 -38.33 -22.48
N SER A 365 -8.43 -38.41 -21.53
CA SER A 365 -8.12 -38.33 -20.09
C SER A 365 -7.91 -39.71 -19.48
N THR A 366 -7.35 -39.75 -18.27
CA THR A 366 -7.21 -40.98 -17.47
C THR A 366 -8.01 -40.87 -16.18
N GLN A 367 -8.81 -41.88 -15.87
CA GLN A 367 -9.61 -41.95 -14.66
C GLN A 367 -9.29 -43.20 -13.85
N THR A 368 -9.12 -43.05 -12.54
CA THR A 368 -9.02 -44.15 -11.59
C THR A 368 -10.02 -43.93 -10.46
N SER A 369 -10.84 -44.92 -10.15
CA SER A 369 -11.79 -44.88 -9.02
C SER A 369 -11.68 -46.13 -8.16
N GLY A 370 -12.15 -46.05 -6.92
CA GLY A 370 -12.41 -47.21 -6.07
C GLY A 370 -13.68 -47.96 -6.47
N SER A 371 -14.14 -48.81 -5.57
CA SER A 371 -15.34 -49.63 -5.76
C SER A 371 -16.59 -48.77 -5.88
N ASP A 372 -17.63 -49.33 -6.49
CA ASP A 372 -18.98 -48.73 -6.54
C ASP A 372 -19.05 -47.31 -7.14
N SER A 373 -18.04 -46.96 -7.94
CA SER A 373 -17.93 -45.65 -8.58
C SER A 373 -18.50 -45.63 -10.00
N SER A 374 -18.93 -44.45 -10.45
CA SER A 374 -19.42 -44.19 -11.80
C SER A 374 -18.37 -43.46 -12.63
N LEU A 375 -18.05 -44.01 -13.80
CA LEU A 375 -17.02 -43.48 -14.69
C LEU A 375 -17.60 -43.13 -16.07
N THR A 376 -17.62 -41.84 -16.40
CA THR A 376 -18.00 -41.37 -17.74
C THR A 376 -16.77 -40.95 -18.54
N ALA A 377 -16.50 -41.65 -19.64
CA ALA A 377 -15.33 -41.39 -20.49
C ALA A 377 -15.66 -40.44 -21.66
N GLY A 378 -14.79 -39.45 -21.86
CA GLY A 378 -14.64 -38.79 -23.15
C GLY A 378 -13.93 -39.68 -24.17
N TYR A 379 -14.03 -39.37 -25.46
CA TYR A 379 -13.37 -40.13 -26.52
C TYR A 379 -11.86 -40.28 -26.26
N GLY A 380 -11.33 -41.48 -26.45
CA GLY A 380 -9.90 -41.78 -26.26
C GLY A 380 -9.44 -41.79 -24.79
N SER A 381 -10.36 -41.77 -23.82
CA SER A 381 -10.01 -41.82 -22.40
C SER A 381 -9.79 -43.25 -21.91
N THR A 382 -8.99 -43.40 -20.86
CA THR A 382 -8.73 -44.67 -20.17
C THR A 382 -9.39 -44.66 -18.80
N GLN A 383 -10.04 -45.76 -18.43
CA GLN A 383 -10.75 -45.90 -17.15
C GLN A 383 -10.24 -47.13 -16.39
N THR A 384 -9.98 -46.96 -15.10
CA THR A 384 -9.66 -48.05 -14.16
C THR A 384 -10.57 -47.96 -12.95
N ALA A 385 -11.43 -48.94 -12.75
CA ALA A 385 -12.19 -49.12 -11.52
C ALA A 385 -11.56 -50.27 -10.70
N ARG A 386 -11.46 -50.12 -9.38
CA ARG A 386 -10.81 -51.11 -8.49
C ARG A 386 -11.75 -51.68 -7.44
#